data_AF-X0VEU7-F1
#
_entry.id   AF-X0VEU7-F1
#
_cell.length_a   1.000
_cell.length_b   1.000
_cell.length_c   1.000
_cell.angle_alpha   90.00
_cell.angle_beta   90.00
_cell.angle_gamma   90.00
#
_symmetry.space_group_name_H-M   'P 1'
#
loop_
_entity.id
_entity.type
_entity.pdbx_description
1 polymer ?
#
loop_
_entity_poly.entity_id
_entity_poly.type
_entity_poly.pdbx_seq_one_letter_code
_entity_poly.pdbx_strand_id
1 'polypeptide(L)'
;SDCELVDAMGGCVVPGLIDCHTHTVFAGTREGEFVQRLEGKSYAEIAEAGGGIKVTVEAVRAADRDRLVELALPRLRRMLANGVTTVEIKSGYGLTVDDELKMLEAIRRLNELQPIELVGTYLAAHTVPREFAGRVDAYLDSVLDDAVLSRIRREGLAEFCDVFCERTAFDVARSRRVLTTAARFGLKPRLHADQINQMGATILAGEVGAISADHLETID
;
A
#
# COMPACT_ATOMS: atom_id res chain seq x y z
N SER A 1 39.74 -17.55 13.70
CA SER A 1 38.53 -17.33 12.89
C SER A 1 37.35 -17.70 13.76
N ASP A 2 36.55 -16.72 14.16
CA ASP A 2 35.44 -16.93 15.07
C ASP A 2 34.26 -17.51 14.28
N CYS A 3 34.19 -18.84 14.26
CA CYS A 3 33.07 -19.57 13.67
C CYS A 3 32.12 -19.97 14.80
N GLU A 4 30.89 -19.46 14.76
CA GLU A 4 29.81 -19.89 15.63
C GLU A 4 29.09 -21.08 14.98
N LEU A 5 29.00 -22.19 15.71
CA LEU A 5 28.27 -23.38 15.28
C LEU A 5 26.92 -23.43 16.00
N VAL A 6 25.84 -23.43 15.23
CA VAL A 6 24.46 -23.54 15.73
C VAL A 6 23.88 -24.87 15.29
N ASP A 7 23.60 -25.77 16.24
CA ASP A 7 22.96 -27.06 15.97
C ASP A 7 21.45 -26.87 15.80
N ALA A 8 20.91 -27.26 14.64
CA ALA A 8 19.49 -27.18 14.33
C ALA A 8 18.65 -28.26 15.04
N MET A 9 19.27 -29.21 15.77
CA MET A 9 18.61 -30.25 16.57
C MET A 9 17.57 -31.07 15.78
N GLY A 10 17.86 -31.34 14.50
CA GLY A 10 16.96 -32.06 13.58
C GLY A 10 15.84 -31.20 12.97
N GLY A 11 15.85 -29.89 13.19
CA GLY A 11 14.92 -28.93 12.57
C GLY A 11 15.23 -28.63 11.10
N CYS A 12 14.26 -28.03 10.42
CA CYS A 12 14.41 -27.54 9.05
C CYS A 12 14.86 -26.08 9.06
N VAL A 13 15.84 -25.75 8.22
CA VAL A 13 16.27 -24.37 7.96
C VAL A 13 15.70 -23.95 6.60
N VAL A 14 14.92 -22.88 6.59
CA VAL A 14 14.36 -22.26 5.38
C VAL A 14 14.80 -20.81 5.29
N PRO A 15 14.80 -20.19 4.08
CA PRO A 15 14.94 -18.76 3.96
C PRO A 15 13.87 -18.02 4.78
N GLY A 16 14.18 -16.81 5.23
CA GLY A 16 13.18 -15.94 5.85
C GLY A 16 12.03 -15.66 4.88
N LEU A 17 10.82 -15.57 5.42
CA LEU A 17 9.62 -15.38 4.62
C LEU A 17 9.54 -13.94 4.11
N ILE A 18 8.94 -13.76 2.93
CA ILE A 18 8.72 -12.47 2.29
C ILE A 18 7.21 -12.25 2.19
N ASP A 19 6.73 -11.17 2.79
CA ASP A 19 5.35 -10.70 2.59
C ASP A 19 5.37 -9.54 1.60
N CYS A 20 4.96 -9.79 0.36
CA CYS A 20 5.17 -8.89 -0.77
C CYS A 20 4.03 -7.89 -1.02
N HIS A 21 3.00 -7.89 -0.17
CA HIS A 21 1.85 -7.01 -0.33
C HIS A 21 1.20 -6.69 1.03
N THR A 22 1.50 -5.52 1.61
CA THR A 22 0.85 -5.12 2.88
C THR A 22 0.48 -3.63 2.94
N HIS A 23 -0.52 -3.33 3.77
CA HIS A 23 -0.86 -1.96 4.20
C HIS A 23 -0.64 -1.79 5.71
N THR A 24 0.50 -2.25 6.22
CA THR A 24 0.76 -2.38 7.66
C THR A 24 0.81 -1.03 8.40
N VAL A 25 1.13 0.06 7.70
CA VAL A 25 1.16 1.43 8.25
C VAL A 25 -0.22 2.07 8.10
N PHE A 26 -0.95 2.14 9.22
CA PHE A 26 -2.25 2.81 9.32
C PHE A 26 -2.60 3.14 10.77
N ALA A 27 -3.52 4.08 10.95
CA ALA A 27 -4.11 4.45 12.23
C ALA A 27 -5.62 4.15 12.27
N GLY A 28 -6.20 4.14 13.47
CA GLY A 28 -7.60 3.76 13.71
C GLY A 28 -7.86 2.26 13.58
N THR A 29 -9.11 1.87 13.76
CA THR A 29 -9.60 0.50 13.54
C THR A 29 -10.94 0.54 12.79
N ARG A 30 -11.26 -0.56 12.10
CA ARG A 30 -12.55 -0.74 11.40
C ARG A 30 -13.40 -1.83 12.06
N GLU A 31 -13.20 -2.06 13.35
CA GLU A 31 -13.92 -3.08 14.12
C GLU A 31 -15.44 -2.83 14.13
N GLY A 32 -15.85 -1.55 14.21
CA GLY A 32 -17.27 -1.18 14.13
C GLY A 32 -17.92 -1.54 12.79
N GLU A 33 -17.16 -1.54 11.69
CA GLU A 33 -17.67 -2.02 10.40
C GLU A 33 -17.77 -3.55 10.36
N PHE A 34 -16.83 -4.25 11.00
CA PHE A 34 -16.89 -5.70 11.12
C PHE A 34 -18.15 -6.15 11.87
N VAL A 35 -18.50 -5.47 12.97
CA VAL A 35 -19.76 -5.72 13.69
C VAL A 35 -20.97 -5.47 12.78
N GLN A 36 -20.99 -4.35 12.06
CA GLN A 36 -22.09 -4.03 11.14
C GLN A 36 -22.26 -5.05 10.00
N ARG A 37 -21.16 -5.62 9.48
CA ARG A 37 -21.23 -6.72 8.50
C ARG A 37 -21.81 -7.99 9.11
N LEU A 38 -21.46 -8.32 10.36
CA LEU A 38 -22.06 -9.46 11.07
C LEU A 38 -23.56 -9.27 11.32
N GLU A 39 -24.02 -8.02 11.47
CA GLU A 39 -25.43 -7.66 11.55
C GLU A 39 -26.16 -7.68 10.19
N GLY A 40 -25.46 -8.05 9.11
CA GLY A 40 -26.03 -8.22 7.78
C GLY A 40 -26.04 -6.96 6.90
N LYS A 41 -25.41 -5.87 7.33
CA LYS A 41 -25.31 -4.65 6.50
C LYS A 41 -24.41 -4.89 5.29
N SER A 42 -24.87 -4.45 4.13
CA SER A 42 -24.11 -4.47 2.88
C SER A 42 -22.94 -3.47 2.91
N TYR A 43 -21.99 -3.66 2.00
CA TYR A 43 -20.86 -2.73 1.83
C TYR A 43 -21.33 -1.30 1.52
N ALA A 44 -22.38 -1.16 0.72
CA ALA A 44 -22.96 0.13 0.36
C ALA A 44 -23.54 0.85 1.59
N GLU A 45 -24.33 0.16 2.41
CA GLU A 45 -24.92 0.74 3.63
C GLU A 45 -23.84 1.17 4.63
N ILE A 46 -22.77 0.40 4.76
CA ILE A 46 -21.63 0.75 5.64
C ILE A 46 -20.90 1.98 5.10
N ALA A 47 -20.68 2.06 3.79
CA ALA A 47 -20.04 3.21 3.16
C ALA A 47 -20.90 4.48 3.26
N GLU A 48 -22.22 4.37 3.11
CA GLU A 48 -23.19 5.46 3.32
C GLU A 48 -23.19 5.94 4.78
N ALA A 49 -23.08 5.01 5.74
CA ALA A 49 -22.94 5.32 7.16
C ALA A 49 -21.58 5.93 7.55
N GLY A 50 -20.71 6.24 6.58
CA GLY A 50 -19.41 6.87 6.81
C GLY A 50 -18.27 5.89 7.09
N GLY A 51 -18.51 4.58 6.96
CA GLY A 51 -17.47 3.55 7.03
C GLY A 51 -16.60 3.48 5.77
N GLY A 52 -15.81 2.42 5.68
CA GLY A 52 -14.95 2.12 4.55
C GLY A 52 -13.52 2.60 4.76
N ILE A 53 -12.77 2.63 3.66
CA ILE A 53 -11.40 3.18 3.60
C ILE A 53 -11.29 4.61 4.17
N LYS A 54 -12.39 5.37 4.14
CA LYS A 54 -12.48 6.75 4.61
C LYS A 54 -12.16 6.89 6.10
N VAL A 55 -12.62 5.95 6.93
CA VAL A 55 -12.33 5.92 8.38
C VAL A 55 -10.82 5.81 8.61
N THR A 56 -10.17 4.91 7.87
CA THR A 56 -8.71 4.75 7.93
C THR A 56 -8.00 6.00 7.41
N VAL A 57 -8.46 6.59 6.32
CA VAL A 57 -7.86 7.81 5.75
C VAL A 57 -7.91 8.96 6.75
N GLU A 58 -9.07 9.22 7.35
CA GLU A 58 -9.23 10.27 8.35
C GLU A 58 -8.30 10.04 9.56
N ALA A 59 -8.22 8.80 10.06
CA ALA A 59 -7.33 8.46 11.16
C ALA A 59 -5.84 8.62 10.80
N VAL A 60 -5.44 8.25 9.58
CA VAL A 60 -4.06 8.38 9.10
C VAL A 60 -3.69 9.85 8.88
N ARG A 61 -4.59 10.67 8.32
CA ARG A 61 -4.39 12.12 8.18
C ARG A 61 -4.22 12.80 9.55
N ALA A 62 -5.02 12.41 10.54
CA ALA A 62 -4.96 12.96 11.90
C ALA A 62 -3.72 12.52 12.70
N ALA A 63 -3.13 11.36 12.38
CA ALA A 63 -1.93 10.88 13.04
C ALA A 63 -0.67 11.57 12.48
N ASP A 64 0.27 11.91 13.36
CA ASP A 64 1.62 12.27 12.93
C ASP A 64 2.44 11.02 12.55
N ARG A 65 3.63 11.25 11.97
CA ARG A 65 4.53 10.18 11.54
C ARG A 65 4.92 9.25 12.69
N ASP A 66 5.27 9.80 13.85
CA ASP A 66 5.79 9.01 14.96
C ASP A 66 4.68 8.12 15.53
N ARG A 67 3.45 8.60 15.55
CA ARG A 67 2.29 7.80 15.91
C ARG A 67 2.04 6.64 14.93
N LEU A 68 2.21 6.87 13.62
CA LEU A 68 2.12 5.79 12.63
C LEU A 68 3.19 4.71 12.85
N VAL A 69 4.42 5.13 13.18
CA VAL A 69 5.53 4.22 13.52
C VAL A 69 5.19 3.40 14.77
N GLU A 70 4.74 4.04 15.85
CA GLU A 70 4.34 3.37 17.09
C GLU A 70 3.27 2.29 16.87
N LEU A 71 2.28 2.60 16.02
CA LEU A 71 1.16 1.69 15.72
C LEU A 71 1.57 0.51 14.83
N ALA A 72 2.50 0.72 13.90
CA ALA A 72 2.95 -0.31 12.97
C ALA A 72 3.98 -1.27 13.59
N LEU A 73 4.85 -0.79 14.49
CA LEU A 73 5.91 -1.59 15.10
C LEU A 73 5.44 -2.90 15.76
N PRO A 74 4.36 -2.96 16.56
CA PRO A 74 3.87 -4.22 17.11
C PRO A 74 3.33 -5.18 16.05
N ARG A 75 2.86 -4.68 14.90
CA ARG A 75 2.40 -5.53 13.77
C ARG A 75 3.61 -6.19 13.12
N LEU A 76 4.67 -5.43 12.83
CA LEU A 76 5.93 -5.96 12.31
C LEU A 76 6.58 -6.98 13.24
N ARG A 77 6.58 -6.73 14.55
CA ARG A 77 7.08 -7.71 15.54
C ARG A 77 6.34 -9.04 15.48
N ARG A 78 5.02 -9.02 15.24
CA ARG A 78 4.25 -10.25 15.05
C ARG A 78 4.63 -10.96 13.75
N MET A 79 4.84 -10.22 12.66
CA MET A 79 5.32 -10.79 11.39
C MET A 79 6.69 -11.47 11.57
N LEU A 80 7.63 -10.78 12.22
CA LEU A 80 8.96 -11.32 12.52
C LEU A 80 8.89 -12.60 13.37
N ALA A 81 8.04 -12.62 14.39
CA ALA A 81 7.83 -13.80 15.24
C ALA A 81 7.27 -15.01 14.45
N ASN A 82 6.70 -14.78 13.27
CA ASN A 82 6.24 -15.82 12.34
C ASN A 82 7.23 -16.09 11.19
N GLY A 83 8.47 -15.60 11.30
CA GLY A 83 9.55 -15.89 10.35
C GLY A 83 9.64 -14.94 9.15
N VAL A 84 8.86 -13.86 9.12
CA VAL A 84 8.95 -12.85 8.06
C VAL A 84 10.18 -11.98 8.26
N THR A 85 11.03 -11.89 7.24
CA THR A 85 12.27 -11.10 7.25
C THR A 85 12.27 -9.96 6.24
N THR A 86 11.36 -9.97 5.26
CA THR A 86 11.20 -8.88 4.29
C THR A 86 9.71 -8.59 4.08
N VAL A 87 9.33 -7.31 4.09
CA VAL A 87 7.95 -6.87 3.94
C VAL A 87 7.86 -5.70 2.98
N GLU A 88 6.97 -5.80 2.00
CA GLU A 88 6.52 -4.65 1.23
C GLU A 88 5.41 -3.91 1.98
N ILE A 89 5.51 -2.59 2.07
CA ILE A 89 4.50 -1.74 2.72
C ILE A 89 4.10 -0.61 1.77
N LYS A 90 2.80 -0.51 1.54
CA LYS A 90 2.18 0.52 0.72
C LYS A 90 1.76 1.73 1.54
N SER A 91 1.84 2.91 0.93
CA SER A 91 1.08 4.08 1.37
C SER A 91 -0.41 3.93 0.99
N GLY A 92 -1.12 5.00 0.62
CA GLY A 92 -2.47 4.92 0.07
C GLY A 92 -3.61 5.09 1.09
N TYR A 93 -3.31 5.44 2.33
CA TYR A 93 -4.30 5.94 3.28
C TYR A 93 -4.13 7.44 3.58
N GLY A 94 -3.21 8.12 2.91
CA GLY A 94 -3.07 9.58 3.02
C GLY A 94 -3.98 10.31 2.04
N LEU A 95 -3.95 9.92 0.77
CA LEU A 95 -4.71 10.54 -0.33
C LEU A 95 -4.50 12.06 -0.45
N THR A 96 -3.36 12.56 0.02
CA THR A 96 -2.81 13.89 -0.20
C THR A 96 -1.31 13.72 -0.38
N VAL A 97 -0.63 14.66 -1.03
CA VAL A 97 0.83 14.60 -1.18
C VAL A 97 1.52 14.50 0.19
N ASP A 98 1.15 15.35 1.14
CA ASP A 98 1.81 15.42 2.44
C ASP A 98 1.59 14.14 3.27
N ASP A 99 0.37 13.60 3.28
CA ASP A 99 0.05 12.41 4.06
C ASP A 99 0.63 11.13 3.44
N GLU A 100 0.69 11.05 2.11
CA GLU A 100 1.36 9.93 1.43
C GLU A 100 2.86 9.93 1.70
N LEU A 101 3.52 11.10 1.62
CA LEU A 101 4.93 11.24 1.97
C LEU A 101 5.18 10.94 3.44
N LYS A 102 4.31 11.39 4.35
CA LYS A 102 4.35 11.05 5.78
C LYS A 102 4.32 9.54 6.01
N MET A 103 3.47 8.80 5.29
CA MET A 103 3.42 7.34 5.37
C MET A 103 4.72 6.70 4.87
N LEU A 104 5.25 7.13 3.73
CA LEU A 104 6.52 6.60 3.21
C LEU A 104 7.71 6.91 4.15
N GLU A 105 7.73 8.09 4.76
CA GLU A 105 8.73 8.45 5.76
C GLU A 105 8.60 7.60 7.04
N ALA A 106 7.37 7.26 7.45
CA ALA A 106 7.13 6.32 8.54
C ALA A 106 7.66 4.91 8.20
N ILE A 107 7.47 4.44 6.97
CA ILE A 107 8.02 3.16 6.49
C ILE A 107 9.55 3.18 6.56
N ARG A 108 10.19 4.23 6.03
CA ARG A 108 11.66 4.39 6.13
C ARG A 108 12.13 4.37 7.58
N ARG A 109 11.44 5.09 8.47
CA ARG A 109 11.78 5.12 9.90
C ARG A 109 11.62 3.75 10.57
N LEU A 110 10.57 2.99 10.22
CA LEU A 110 10.40 1.62 10.70
C LEU A 110 11.54 0.71 10.24
N ASN A 111 12.07 0.90 9.04
CA ASN A 111 13.19 0.11 8.53
C ASN A 111 14.47 0.29 9.37
N GLU A 112 14.62 1.42 10.08
CA GLU A 112 15.74 1.70 10.97
C GLU A 112 15.57 1.14 12.40
N LEU A 113 14.33 0.81 12.80
CA LEU A 113 13.97 0.53 14.20
C LEU A 113 13.84 -0.97 14.52
N GLN A 114 13.86 -1.83 13.52
CA GLN A 114 13.60 -3.26 13.64
C GLN A 114 14.30 -4.04 12.50
N PRO A 115 14.44 -5.37 12.59
CA PRO A 115 15.33 -6.13 11.69
C PRO A 115 14.70 -6.64 10.37
N ILE A 116 13.38 -6.55 10.19
CA ILE A 116 12.72 -6.85 8.91
C ILE A 116 13.14 -5.79 7.89
N GLU A 117 13.58 -6.23 6.71
CA GLU A 117 13.78 -5.36 5.57
C GLU A 117 12.43 -4.86 5.02
N LEU A 118 12.23 -3.55 5.01
CA LEU A 118 11.01 -2.93 4.51
C LEU A 118 11.23 -2.30 3.13
N VAL A 119 10.33 -2.62 2.20
CA VAL A 119 10.31 -2.03 0.85
C VAL A 119 9.06 -1.17 0.69
N GLY A 120 9.25 0.13 0.44
CA GLY A 120 8.15 1.08 0.30
C GLY A 120 7.51 1.07 -1.09
N THR A 121 6.18 1.21 -1.13
CA THR A 121 5.40 1.35 -2.36
C THR A 121 4.50 2.57 -2.29
N TYR A 122 4.60 3.45 -3.29
CA TYR A 122 3.75 4.62 -3.41
C TYR A 122 2.39 4.25 -4.02
N LEU A 123 1.32 4.34 -3.23
CA LEU A 123 -0.05 3.99 -3.62
C LEU A 123 -1.01 5.19 -3.42
N ALA A 124 -0.64 6.40 -3.84
CA ALA A 124 -1.57 7.52 -3.77
C ALA A 124 -2.86 7.26 -4.57
N ALA A 125 -2.79 6.47 -5.64
CA ALA A 125 -3.95 6.06 -6.42
C ALA A 125 -4.65 4.82 -5.82
N HIS A 126 -4.93 4.83 -4.52
CA HIS A 126 -5.69 3.76 -3.84
C HIS A 126 -7.20 3.93 -3.99
N THR A 127 -7.69 5.17 -3.88
CA THR A 127 -9.07 5.57 -4.14
C THR A 127 -9.10 7.08 -4.39
N VAL A 128 -10.25 7.61 -4.79
CA VAL A 128 -10.43 9.05 -4.99
C VAL A 128 -10.86 9.70 -3.67
N PRO A 129 -10.08 10.63 -3.09
CA PRO A 129 -10.48 11.35 -1.89
C PRO A 129 -11.76 12.17 -2.12
N ARG A 130 -12.60 12.32 -1.08
CA ARG A 130 -13.96 12.91 -1.18
C ARG A 130 -13.92 14.33 -1.77
N GLU A 131 -12.93 15.11 -1.37
CA GLU A 131 -12.72 16.48 -1.83
C GLU A 131 -12.47 16.58 -3.35
N PHE A 132 -12.05 15.49 -4.00
CA PHE A 132 -11.86 15.39 -5.46
C PHE A 132 -12.96 14.60 -6.18
N ALA A 133 -14.12 14.39 -5.56
CA ALA A 133 -15.28 13.80 -6.24
C ALA A 133 -15.60 14.57 -7.54
N GLY A 134 -15.71 13.85 -8.67
CA GLY A 134 -15.91 14.42 -10.00
C GLY A 134 -14.69 15.14 -10.60
N ARG A 135 -13.55 15.17 -9.89
CA ARG A 135 -12.30 15.85 -10.29
C ARG A 135 -11.09 14.91 -10.18
N VAL A 136 -11.29 13.64 -10.56
CA VAL A 136 -10.28 12.57 -10.45
C VAL A 136 -8.96 12.95 -11.11
N ASP A 137 -9.01 13.56 -12.30
CA ASP A 137 -7.79 13.92 -13.02
C ASP A 137 -7.01 15.03 -12.33
N ALA A 138 -7.68 15.99 -11.68
CA ALA A 138 -7.03 17.00 -10.84
C ALA A 138 -6.41 16.41 -9.58
N TYR A 139 -6.99 15.33 -9.03
CA TYR A 139 -6.35 14.58 -7.95
C TYR A 139 -5.05 13.94 -8.43
N LEU A 140 -5.11 13.23 -9.56
CA LEU A 140 -3.93 12.60 -10.17
C LEU A 140 -2.86 13.63 -10.54
N ASP A 141 -3.23 14.81 -11.04
CA ASP A 141 -2.28 15.91 -11.31
C ASP A 141 -1.47 16.28 -10.06
N SER A 142 -2.10 16.30 -8.88
CA SER A 142 -1.44 16.66 -7.63
C SER A 142 -0.51 15.56 -7.09
N VAL A 143 -0.95 14.30 -7.10
CA VAL A 143 -0.19 13.18 -6.53
C VAL A 143 0.86 12.62 -7.50
N LEU A 144 0.76 12.96 -8.78
CA LEU A 144 1.75 12.61 -9.81
C LEU A 144 2.61 13.81 -10.22
N ASP A 145 2.57 14.90 -9.47
CA ASP A 145 3.42 16.06 -9.73
C ASP A 145 4.91 15.65 -9.78
N ASP A 146 5.64 16.20 -10.75
CA ASP A 146 7.04 15.85 -11.01
C ASP A 146 7.94 16.08 -9.80
N ALA A 147 7.68 17.13 -9.00
CA ALA A 147 8.47 17.41 -7.80
C ALA A 147 8.22 16.37 -6.69
N VAL A 148 6.99 15.87 -6.57
CA VAL A 148 6.61 14.81 -5.63
C VAL A 148 7.32 13.49 -6.00
N LEU A 149 7.19 13.06 -7.25
CA LEU A 149 7.81 11.82 -7.73
C LEU A 149 9.34 11.90 -7.69
N SER A 150 9.92 13.04 -8.07
CA SER A 150 11.36 13.31 -7.93
C SER A 150 11.82 13.20 -6.48
N ARG A 151 11.03 13.75 -5.53
CA ARG A 151 11.34 13.67 -4.10
C ARG A 151 11.35 12.23 -3.63
N ILE A 152 10.31 11.46 -3.93
CA ILE A 152 10.19 10.04 -3.55
C ILE A 152 11.42 9.27 -4.04
N ARG A 153 11.80 9.45 -5.32
CA ARG A 153 12.95 8.76 -5.90
C ARG A 153 14.28 9.19 -5.29
N ARG A 154 14.50 10.50 -5.13
CA ARG A 154 15.76 11.08 -4.62
C ARG A 154 16.01 10.68 -3.17
N GLU A 155 14.96 10.64 -2.36
CA GLU A 155 15.04 10.32 -0.93
C GLU A 155 14.91 8.82 -0.66
N GLY A 156 14.72 8.00 -1.70
CA GLY A 156 14.60 6.55 -1.59
C GLY A 156 13.38 6.11 -0.79
N LEU A 157 12.28 6.86 -0.87
CA LEU A 157 11.09 6.64 -0.04
C LEU A 157 10.22 5.47 -0.53
N ALA A 158 10.27 5.15 -1.82
CA ALA A 158 9.58 4.00 -2.40
C ALA A 158 10.41 3.40 -3.55
N GLU A 159 10.29 2.09 -3.72
CA GLU A 159 10.82 1.36 -4.87
C GLU A 159 9.75 1.18 -5.96
N PHE A 160 8.49 1.00 -5.54
CA PHE A 160 7.38 0.73 -6.43
C PHE A 160 6.36 1.87 -6.45
N CYS A 161 5.57 1.92 -7.52
CA CYS A 161 4.32 2.66 -7.58
C CYS A 161 3.20 1.69 -7.92
N ASP A 162 2.09 1.80 -7.20
CA ASP A 162 0.93 0.93 -7.30
C ASP A 162 -0.34 1.77 -7.53
N VAL A 163 -1.39 1.13 -8.05
CA VAL A 163 -2.70 1.74 -8.30
C VAL A 163 -3.79 0.69 -8.14
N PHE A 164 -4.91 1.10 -7.58
CA PHE A 164 -6.11 0.28 -7.56
C PHE A 164 -6.94 0.46 -8.84
N CYS A 165 -6.75 -0.47 -9.78
CA CYS A 165 -7.47 -0.48 -11.05
C CYS A 165 -8.82 -1.20 -10.89
N GLU A 166 -9.86 -0.43 -10.59
CA GLU A 166 -11.19 -0.93 -10.26
C GLU A 166 -12.27 0.12 -10.61
N ARG A 167 -13.50 -0.31 -10.92
CA ARG A 167 -14.64 0.58 -11.22
C ARG A 167 -14.90 1.60 -10.11
N THR A 168 -14.62 1.24 -8.87
CA THR A 168 -14.84 2.08 -7.68
C THR A 168 -13.64 2.98 -7.34
N ALA A 169 -12.52 2.85 -8.07
CA ALA A 169 -11.30 3.61 -7.88
C ALA A 169 -10.83 4.23 -9.21
N PHE A 170 -9.89 3.60 -9.91
CA PHE A 170 -9.33 4.10 -11.17
C PHE A 170 -9.57 3.13 -12.32
N ASP A 171 -10.01 3.64 -13.47
CA ASP A 171 -10.10 2.85 -14.69
C ASP A 171 -8.71 2.52 -15.27
N VAL A 172 -8.66 1.68 -16.30
CA VAL A 172 -7.43 1.24 -16.97
C VAL A 172 -6.63 2.43 -17.55
N ALA A 173 -7.30 3.44 -18.10
CA ALA A 173 -6.62 4.57 -18.72
C ALA A 173 -5.90 5.44 -17.67
N ARG A 174 -6.57 5.71 -16.55
CA ARG A 174 -5.99 6.42 -15.40
C ARG A 174 -4.91 5.61 -14.70
N SER A 175 -5.12 4.30 -14.55
CA SER A 175 -4.12 3.39 -13.99
C SER A 175 -2.85 3.37 -14.83
N ARG A 176 -2.98 3.30 -16.17
CA ARG A 176 -1.83 3.45 -17.08
C ARG A 176 -1.11 4.78 -16.87
N ARG A 177 -1.86 5.88 -16.76
CA ARG A 177 -1.28 7.22 -16.53
C ARG A 177 -0.46 7.25 -15.24
N VAL A 178 -0.99 6.72 -14.14
CA VAL A 178 -0.29 6.66 -12.84
C VAL A 178 1.06 5.95 -12.99
N LEU A 179 1.03 4.72 -13.49
CA LEU A 179 2.21 3.86 -13.54
C LEU A 179 3.26 4.36 -14.53
N THR A 180 2.83 4.79 -15.72
CA THR A 180 3.76 5.29 -16.74
C THR A 180 4.38 6.63 -16.33
N THR A 181 3.65 7.48 -15.60
CA THR A 181 4.22 8.73 -15.05
C THR A 181 5.24 8.42 -13.96
N ALA A 182 4.90 7.58 -12.98
CA ALA A 182 5.80 7.17 -11.91
C ALA A 182 7.06 6.43 -12.42
N ALA A 183 6.92 5.60 -13.46
CA ALA A 183 8.02 4.88 -14.08
C ALA A 183 9.07 5.82 -14.71
N ARG A 184 8.70 7.01 -15.20
CA ARG A 184 9.65 8.02 -15.70
C ARG A 184 10.59 8.53 -14.62
N PHE A 185 10.20 8.42 -13.36
CA PHE A 185 11.01 8.75 -12.18
C PHE A 185 11.68 7.51 -11.57
N GLY A 186 11.57 6.34 -12.21
CA GLY A 186 12.23 5.11 -11.80
C GLY A 186 11.50 4.30 -10.73
N LEU A 187 10.23 4.61 -10.44
CA LEU A 187 9.39 3.75 -9.60
C LEU A 187 8.87 2.57 -10.42
N LYS A 188 9.07 1.35 -9.93
CA LYS A 188 8.69 0.13 -10.65
C LYS A 188 7.16 -0.09 -10.54
N PRO A 189 6.44 -0.36 -11.65
CA PRO A 189 5.00 -0.54 -11.58
C PRO A 189 4.58 -1.82 -10.83
N ARG A 190 3.50 -1.72 -10.05
CA ARG A 190 2.68 -2.82 -9.50
C ARG A 190 1.21 -2.47 -9.66
N LEU A 191 0.32 -3.45 -9.50
CA LEU A 191 -1.10 -3.26 -9.74
C LEU A 191 -1.96 -4.06 -8.77
N HIS A 192 -2.92 -3.41 -8.11
CA HIS A 192 -4.10 -4.13 -7.64
C HIS A 192 -5.04 -4.30 -8.83
N ALA A 193 -5.25 -5.54 -9.25
CA ALA A 193 -5.84 -5.88 -10.54
C ALA A 193 -7.02 -6.83 -10.38
N ASP A 194 -8.14 -6.50 -11.03
CA ASP A 194 -9.28 -7.40 -11.27
C ASP A 194 -9.79 -8.11 -9.99
N GLN A 195 -9.81 -7.38 -8.86
CA GLN A 195 -10.21 -7.92 -7.57
C GLN A 195 -11.73 -8.15 -7.46
N ILE A 196 -12.52 -7.15 -7.88
CA ILE A 196 -13.98 -7.18 -7.74
C ILE A 196 -14.62 -7.22 -9.12
N ASN A 197 -14.08 -6.47 -10.08
CA ASN A 197 -14.55 -6.48 -11.45
C ASN A 197 -13.42 -6.77 -12.44
N GLN A 198 -13.75 -7.52 -13.49
CA GLN A 198 -12.87 -7.72 -14.63
C GLN A 198 -12.77 -6.40 -15.41
N MET A 199 -11.64 -5.72 -15.23
CA MET A 199 -11.31 -4.43 -15.83
C MET A 199 -10.34 -4.57 -17.00
N GLY A 200 -9.62 -5.70 -17.10
CA GLY A 200 -8.47 -5.86 -17.99
C GLY A 200 -7.19 -5.28 -17.38
N ALA A 201 -7.12 -5.25 -16.05
CA ALA A 201 -5.99 -4.70 -15.31
C ALA A 201 -4.74 -5.60 -15.45
N THR A 202 -4.92 -6.91 -15.56
CA THR A 202 -3.83 -7.86 -15.88
C THR A 202 -3.13 -7.57 -17.21
N ILE A 203 -3.88 -7.25 -18.25
CA ILE A 203 -3.32 -6.89 -19.57
C ILE A 203 -2.48 -5.61 -19.44
N LEU A 204 -3.02 -4.61 -18.75
CA LEU A 204 -2.28 -3.38 -18.45
C LEU A 204 -0.97 -3.67 -17.71
N ALA A 205 -1.01 -4.55 -16.70
CA ALA A 205 0.17 -4.94 -15.93
C ALA A 205 1.29 -5.50 -16.85
N GLY A 206 0.93 -6.35 -17.80
CA GLY A 206 1.86 -6.86 -18.81
C GLY A 206 2.42 -5.76 -19.73
N GLU A 207 1.57 -4.86 -20.22
CA GLU A 207 1.97 -3.78 -21.13
C GLU A 207 2.91 -2.74 -20.50
N VAL A 208 2.73 -2.44 -19.21
CA VAL A 208 3.60 -1.49 -18.49
C VAL A 208 4.83 -2.15 -17.87
N GLY A 209 4.99 -3.47 -18.01
CA GLY A 209 6.08 -4.22 -17.40
C GLY A 209 6.02 -4.20 -15.87
N ALA A 210 4.82 -4.34 -15.30
CA ALA A 210 4.64 -4.40 -13.85
C ALA A 210 5.33 -5.62 -13.24
N ILE A 211 5.87 -5.44 -12.04
CA ILE A 211 6.55 -6.50 -11.28
C ILE A 211 5.56 -7.51 -10.72
N SER A 212 4.35 -7.08 -10.38
CA SER A 212 3.22 -7.94 -10.01
C SER A 212 1.89 -7.32 -10.39
N ALA A 213 0.89 -8.20 -10.55
CA ALA A 213 -0.53 -7.88 -10.51
C ALA A 213 -1.12 -8.71 -9.36
N ASP A 214 -1.70 -8.03 -8.39
CA ASP A 214 -2.18 -8.59 -7.14
C ASP A 214 -3.72 -8.68 -7.16
N HIS A 215 -4.31 -9.54 -6.32
CA HIS A 215 -5.74 -9.93 -6.28
C HIS A 215 -6.15 -10.99 -7.31
N LEU A 216 -6.51 -10.59 -8.54
CA LEU A 216 -6.79 -11.50 -9.64
C LEU A 216 -8.01 -12.44 -9.48
N GLU A 217 -8.95 -12.16 -8.58
CA GLU A 217 -10.14 -13.01 -8.41
C GLU A 217 -11.04 -13.04 -9.65
N THR A 218 -11.00 -12.02 -10.52
CA THR A 218 -11.87 -11.88 -11.69
C THR A 218 -11.11 -11.71 -13.01
N ILE A 219 -10.05 -12.49 -13.22
CA ILE A 219 -9.31 -12.55 -14.50
C ILE A 219 -10.03 -13.38 -15.57
N ASP A 220 -9.64 -13.19 -16.83
CA ASP A 220 -10.07 -13.99 -17.98
C ASP A 220 -9.46 -15.40 -18.03
#